data_AF-A0A085N9S8-F1
#
_entry.id   AF-A0A085N9S8-F1
#
_cell.length_a   1.000
_cell.length_b   1.000
_cell.length_c   1.000
_cell.angle_alpha   90.00
_cell.angle_beta   90.00
_cell.angle_gamma   90.00
#
_symmetry.space_group_name_H-M   'P 1'
#
loop_
_entity.id
_entity.type
_entity.pdbx_description
1 polymer ?
#
loop_
_entity_poly.entity_id
_entity_poly.type
_entity_poly.pdbx_seq_one_letter_code
_entity_poly.pdbx_strand_id
1 'polypeptide(L)'
;MEKPIAFASRLLTDVEKRYAEIDKEALAIMFGVSKFAQYLYGRCFILKTDHKPLERIFGNNRELPKLATNRLMRWALILATTNTP
;
A
#
# COMPACT_ATOMS: atom_id res chain seq x y z
N MET A 1 -5.28 22.36 -10.07
CA MET A 1 -5.55 21.07 -10.75
C MET A 1 -4.43 20.11 -10.39
N GLU A 2 -4.73 19.00 -9.72
CA GLU A 2 -3.79 17.87 -9.64
C GLU A 2 -3.60 17.32 -11.06
N LYS A 3 -2.35 17.17 -11.53
CA LYS A 3 -2.03 16.62 -12.86
C LYS A 3 -1.44 15.22 -12.68
N PRO A 4 -2.06 14.16 -13.23
CA PRO A 4 -1.54 12.81 -13.10
C PRO A 4 -0.22 12.69 -13.87
N ILE A 5 0.79 12.08 -13.24
CA ILE A 5 2.09 11.81 -13.88
C ILE A 5 2.02 10.49 -14.66
N ALA A 6 1.40 9.46 -14.08
CA ALA A 6 1.26 8.15 -14.68
C ALA A 6 0.08 7.38 -14.05
N PHE A 7 -0.44 6.39 -14.80
CA PHE A 7 -1.45 5.44 -14.33
C PHE A 7 -0.89 4.02 -14.45
N ALA A 8 -1.28 3.14 -13.53
CA ALA A 8 -0.91 1.73 -13.57
C ALA A 8 -2.03 0.86 -13.01
N SER A 9 -2.20 -0.32 -13.60
CA SER A 9 -3.15 -1.35 -13.16
C SER A 9 -2.56 -2.73 -13.40
N ARG A 10 -2.95 -3.71 -12.59
CA ARG A 10 -2.55 -5.11 -12.74
C ARG A 10 -3.74 -6.02 -12.45
N LEU A 11 -3.84 -7.12 -13.19
CA LEU A 11 -4.78 -8.19 -12.89
C LEU A 11 -4.31 -9.02 -11.69
N LEU A 12 -5.27 -9.42 -10.84
CA LEU A 12 -5.02 -10.38 -9.77
C LEU A 12 -4.87 -11.79 -10.37
N THR A 13 -3.89 -12.53 -9.87
CA THR A 13 -3.75 -13.98 -10.13
C THR A 13 -4.88 -14.77 -9.47
N ASP A 14 -5.10 -16.02 -9.87
CA ASP A 14 -6.17 -16.84 -9.30
C ASP A 14 -6.00 -17.12 -7.80
N VAL A 15 -4.77 -17.07 -7.30
CA VAL A 15 -4.48 -17.14 -5.86
C VAL A 15 -4.85 -15.81 -5.18
N GLU A 16 -4.45 -14.68 -5.76
CA GLU A 16 -4.71 -13.35 -5.21
C GLU A 16 -6.20 -12.99 -5.20
N LYS A 17 -6.97 -13.48 -6.18
CA LYS A 17 -8.43 -13.32 -6.22
C LYS A 17 -9.12 -13.90 -4.98
N ARG A 18 -8.53 -14.94 -4.37
CA ARG A 18 -9.05 -15.59 -3.16
C ARG A 18 -8.64 -14.90 -1.86
N TYR A 19 -7.85 -13.82 -1.92
CA TYR A 19 -7.48 -13.07 -0.72
C TYR A 19 -8.67 -12.29 -0.16
N ALA A 20 -8.58 -11.95 1.13
CA ALA A 20 -9.52 -11.01 1.74
C ALA A 20 -9.42 -9.63 1.06
N GLU A 21 -10.48 -8.84 1.14
CA GLU A 21 -10.53 -7.54 0.45
C GLU A 21 -9.40 -6.60 0.90
N ILE A 22 -9.16 -6.55 2.21
CA ILE A 22 -8.05 -5.80 2.80
C ILE A 22 -6.68 -6.20 2.25
N ASP A 23 -6.47 -7.48 1.95
CA ASP A 23 -5.23 -7.98 1.39
C ASP A 23 -5.09 -7.61 -0.09
N LYS A 24 -6.19 -7.60 -0.85
CA LYS A 24 -6.18 -7.21 -2.28
C LYS A 24 -5.86 -5.73 -2.45
N GLU A 25 -6.45 -4.88 -1.63
CA GLU A 25 -6.16 -3.45 -1.64
C GLU A 25 -4.73 -3.15 -1.16
N ALA A 26 -4.27 -3.82 -0.10
CA ALA A 26 -2.88 -3.69 0.34
C ALA A 26 -1.90 -4.15 -0.74
N LEU A 27 -2.23 -5.23 -1.47
CA LEU A 27 -1.47 -5.67 -2.64
C LEU A 27 -1.46 -4.63 -3.77
N ALA A 28 -2.59 -3.94 -4.00
CA ALA A 28 -2.68 -2.86 -4.98
C ALA A 28 -1.78 -1.67 -4.60
N ILE A 29 -1.74 -1.31 -3.32
CA ILE A 29 -0.82 -0.27 -2.79
C ILE A 29 0.63 -0.68 -3.02
N MET A 30 1.00 -1.90 -2.62
CA MET A 30 2.37 -2.41 -2.79
C MET A 30 2.79 -2.45 -4.26
N PHE A 31 1.87 -2.84 -5.14
CA PHE A 31 2.08 -2.80 -6.58
C PHE A 31 2.32 -1.36 -7.07
N GLY A 32 1.50 -0.39 -6.65
CA GLY A 32 1.67 1.02 -7.00
C GLY A 32 3.01 1.58 -6.53
N VAL A 33 3.36 1.38 -5.26
CA VAL A 33 4.62 1.88 -4.69
C VAL A 33 5.83 1.26 -5.39
N SER A 34 5.80 -0.05 -5.68
CA SER A 34 6.87 -0.70 -6.43
C SER A 34 6.95 -0.20 -7.87
N LYS A 35 5.81 -0.05 -8.56
CA LYS A 35 5.75 0.40 -9.96
C LYS A 35 6.23 1.84 -10.12
N PHE A 36 5.91 2.70 -9.16
CA PHE A 36 6.28 4.11 -9.16
C PHE A 36 7.50 4.41 -8.27
N ALA A 37 8.28 3.40 -7.87
CA ALA A 37 9.42 3.58 -6.99
C ALA A 37 10.39 4.67 -7.48
N GLN A 38 10.66 4.74 -8.79
CA GLN A 38 11.49 5.80 -9.40
C GLN A 38 10.97 7.24 -9.17
N TYR A 39 9.66 7.41 -8.99
CA TYR A 39 9.04 8.72 -8.72
C TYR A 39 8.91 9.02 -7.23
N LEU A 40 8.79 7.97 -6.41
CA LEU A 40 8.59 8.07 -4.96
C LEU A 40 9.90 8.07 -4.18
N TYR A 41 10.98 7.51 -4.74
CA TYR A 41 12.25 7.37 -4.06
C TYR A 41 12.83 8.72 -3.61
N GLY A 42 13.18 8.82 -2.32
CA GLY A 42 13.73 10.03 -1.71
C GLY A 42 12.73 11.19 -1.58
N ARG A 43 11.42 10.93 -1.73
CA ARG A 43 10.36 11.94 -1.60
C ARG A 43 9.27 11.45 -0.66
N CYS A 44 8.86 12.31 0.27
CA CYS A 44 7.65 12.05 1.04
C CYS A 44 6.43 12.09 0.10
N PHE A 45 5.57 11.08 0.20
CA PHE A 45 4.35 11.01 -0.59
C PHE A 45 3.13 10.73 0.30
N ILE A 46 1.96 11.15 -0.19
CA ILE A 46 0.67 10.91 0.47
C ILE A 46 -0.02 9.78 -0.27
N LEU A 47 -0.25 8.67 0.41
CA LEU A 47 -1.06 7.57 -0.09
C LEU A 47 -2.54 7.86 0.20
N LYS A 48 -3.36 7.97 -0.85
CA LYS A 48 -4.82 8.09 -0.74
C LYS A 48 -5.47 6.73 -1.02
N THR A 49 -6.29 6.24 -0.10
CA THR A 49 -7.08 5.00 -0.23
C THR A 49 -8.49 5.25 0.31
N ASP A 50 -9.49 4.58 -0.24
CA ASP A 50 -10.89 4.63 0.22
C ASP A 50 -11.17 3.67 1.39
N HIS A 51 -10.19 2.85 1.79
CA HIS A 51 -10.37 1.85 2.82
C HIS A 51 -9.76 2.24 4.18
N LYS A 52 -10.65 2.68 5.09
CA LYS A 52 -10.32 3.12 6.47
C LYS A 52 -9.45 2.13 7.27
N PRO A 53 -9.63 0.79 7.18
CA PRO A 53 -8.74 -0.15 7.86
C PRO A 53 -7.28 -0.06 7.40
N LEU A 54 -7.04 0.24 6.12
CA LEU A 54 -5.69 0.42 5.59
C LEU A 54 -5.06 1.74 6.00
N GLU A 55 -5.86 2.81 6.14
CA GLU A 55 -5.38 4.05 6.76
C GLU A 55 -4.88 3.80 8.19
N ARG A 56 -5.52 2.90 8.94
CA ARG A 56 -5.07 2.54 10.29
C ARG A 56 -3.83 1.64 10.29
N ILE A 57 -3.66 0.78 9.28
CA ILE A 57 -2.50 -0.14 9.19
C ILE A 57 -1.26 0.58 8.65
N PHE A 58 -1.43 1.45 7.66
CA PHE A 58 -0.34 2.13 6.95
C PHE A 58 -0.16 3.59 7.36
N GLY A 59 -1.08 4.16 8.15
CA GLY A 59 -0.96 5.51 8.68
C GLY A 59 0.00 5.62 9.85
N ASN A 60 0.14 6.84 10.38
CA ASN A 60 1.04 7.13 11.50
C ASN A 60 0.68 6.41 12.81
N ASN A 61 -0.56 5.92 12.94
CA ASN A 61 -0.96 5.09 14.06
C ASN A 61 -0.47 3.66 13.83
N ARG A 62 0.69 3.34 14.39
CA ARG A 62 1.37 2.04 14.29
C ARG A 62 0.66 0.90 15.03
N GLU A 63 -0.59 1.09 15.46
CA GLU A 63 -1.39 0.03 16.05
C GLU A 63 -1.90 -0.90 14.95
N LEU A 64 -0.99 -1.80 14.54
CA LEU A 64 -1.34 -2.93 13.70
C LEU A 64 -2.49 -3.68 14.39
N PRO A 65 -3.64 -3.88 13.72
CA PRO A 65 -4.71 -4.70 14.25
C PRO A 65 -4.13 -6.05 14.67
N LYS A 66 -4.49 -6.55 15.87
CA LYS A 66 -4.05 -7.89 16.33
C LYS A 66 -4.47 -9.01 15.37
N LEU A 67 -5.43 -8.73 14.47
CA LEU A 67 -5.90 -9.60 13.39
C LEU A 67 -5.20 -9.39 12.03
N ALA A 68 -4.22 -8.49 11.92
CA ALA A 68 -3.50 -8.29 10.67
C ALA A 68 -2.66 -9.54 10.36
N THR A 69 -2.75 -10.01 9.11
CA THR A 69 -1.95 -11.14 8.65
C THR A 69 -0.46 -10.79 8.69
N ASN A 70 0.42 -11.79 8.89
CA ASN A 70 1.88 -11.59 8.85
C ASN A 70 2.35 -10.88 7.56
N ARG A 71 1.60 -11.07 6.46
CA ARG A 71 1.83 -10.40 5.18
C ARG A 71 1.58 -8.89 5.25
N LEU A 72 0.43 -8.47 5.80
CA LEU A 72 0.10 -7.04 5.96
C LEU A 72 1.11 -6.35 6.87
N MET A 73 1.56 -7.01 7.94
CA MET A 73 2.61 -6.48 8.82
C MET A 73 3.92 -6.24 8.06
N ARG A 74 4.34 -7.21 7.24
CA ARG A 74 5.56 -7.08 6.42
C ARG A 74 5.45 -5.94 5.42
N TRP A 75 4.29 -5.76 4.80
CA TRP A 75 4.05 -4.66 3.86
C TRP A 75 4.03 -3.30 4.54
N ALA A 76 3.50 -3.20 5.76
CA ALA A 76 3.52 -1.97 6.53
C ALA A 76 4.96 -1.54 6.86
N LEU A 77 5.83 -2.49 7.21
CA LEU A 77 7.25 -2.22 7.43
C LEU A 77 7.93 -1.72 6.16
N ILE A 78 7.69 -2.34 5.00
CA ILE A 78 8.27 -1.90 3.72
C ILE A 78 7.81 -0.48 3.39
N LEU A 79 6.52 -0.19 3.51
CA LEU A 79 5.99 1.15 3.25
C LEU A 79 6.56 2.20 4.19
N ALA A 80 6.73 1.87 5.48
CA ALA A 80 7.38 2.74 6.44
C ALA A 80 8.82 3.08 6.02
N THR A 81 9.60 2.11 5.54
CA THR A 81 10.98 2.36 5.05
C THR A 81 11.03 3.16 3.75
N THR A 82 9.99 3.09 2.91
CA THR A 82 9.96 3.82 1.63
C THR A 82 9.58 5.29 1.78
N ASN A 83 8.93 5.67 2.89
CA ASN A 83 8.42 7.03 3.13
C ASN A 83 9.22 7.77 4.22
N THR A 84 10.41 7.28 4.59
CA THR A 84 11.34 8.02 5.44
C THR A 84 12.21 8.95 4.59
N PRO A 85 12.45 10.20 5.04
CA PRO A 85 13.29 11.17 4.34
C PRO A 85 14.75 10.72 4.23
#